data_AF-A0AAQ4F3T9-F1
#
_entry.id   AF-A0AAQ4F3T9-F1
#
_cell.length_a   1.000
_cell.length_b   1.000
_cell.length_c   1.000
_cell.angle_alpha   90.00
_cell.angle_beta   90.00
_cell.angle_gamma   90.00
#
_symmetry.space_group_name_H-M   'P 1'
#
loop_
_entity.id
_entity.type
_entity.pdbx_description
1 polymer ?
#
loop_
_entity_poly.entity_id
_entity_poly.type
_entity_poly.pdbx_seq_one_letter_code
_entity_poly.pdbx_strand_id
1 'polypeptide(L)'
;MDDEFLLRFLRTKKFKVEVALRTIRNYYRHRRESPEIFQGLRPSKLRHVYQANGQMRLPHRDPDGRPIFVLRIGCWKPCEYDYYQLRKANMLCLEDICLDPAVQDCLPARFKAVHVVYQPSVFNVFFSLAKPFLTTKNINRIHIHGSDMASLHQHLPPSILPEEYGGVNGAFDNTKYCQSLYDREDSFVQDMKYGYCP
;
A
#
# COMPACT_ATOMS: atom_id res chain seq x y z
N MET A 1 5.62 -18.59 -15.67
CA MET A 1 5.74 -17.16 -15.33
C MET A 1 5.27 -16.41 -16.56
N ASP A 2 4.18 -15.67 -16.47
CA ASP A 2 3.57 -14.99 -17.61
C ASP A 2 4.30 -13.68 -17.97
N ASP A 3 4.12 -13.23 -19.21
CA ASP A 3 4.77 -12.03 -19.75
C ASP A 3 4.32 -10.76 -19.03
N GLU A 4 3.05 -10.69 -18.62
CA GLU A 4 2.47 -9.53 -17.94
C GLU A 4 3.16 -9.29 -16.59
N PHE A 5 3.40 -10.35 -15.82
CA PHE A 5 4.14 -10.34 -14.57
C PHE A 5 5.57 -9.85 -14.76
N LEU A 6 6.28 -10.33 -15.78
CA LEU A 6 7.65 -9.90 -16.08
C LEU A 6 7.70 -8.43 -16.55
N LEU A 7 6.72 -8.03 -17.37
CA LEU A 7 6.58 -6.67 -17.89
C LEU A 7 6.44 -5.65 -16.77
N ARG A 8 5.78 -6.00 -15.66
CA ARG A 8 5.76 -5.16 -14.45
C ARG A 8 7.19 -4.76 -14.10
N PHE A 9 8.06 -5.72 -13.77
CA PHE A 9 9.44 -5.42 -13.32
C PHE A 9 10.27 -4.66 -14.36
N LEU A 10 10.12 -4.99 -15.65
CA LEU A 10 10.81 -4.29 -16.73
C LEU A 10 10.38 -2.82 -16.82
N ARG A 11 9.07 -2.54 -16.82
CA ARG A 11 8.52 -1.18 -16.89
C ARG A 11 9.07 -0.28 -15.79
N THR A 12 9.11 -0.75 -14.54
CA THR A 12 9.65 0.07 -13.44
C THR A 12 11.14 0.33 -13.50
N LYS A 13 11.90 -0.56 -14.13
CA LYS A 13 13.35 -0.39 -14.28
C LYS A 13 13.70 0.25 -15.62
N LYS A 14 12.73 0.83 -16.32
CA LYS A 14 12.91 1.46 -17.64
C LYS A 14 13.56 0.48 -18.63
N PHE A 15 13.07 -0.77 -18.64
CA PHE A 15 13.54 -1.88 -19.47
C PHE A 15 15.03 -2.24 -19.31
N LYS A 16 15.68 -1.81 -18.23
CA LYS A 16 17.03 -2.28 -17.87
C LYS A 16 16.94 -3.70 -17.31
N VAL A 17 17.14 -4.68 -18.19
CA VAL A 17 16.97 -6.12 -17.91
C VAL A 17 17.70 -6.57 -16.65
N GLU A 18 18.99 -6.26 -16.50
CA GLU A 18 19.77 -6.65 -15.32
C GLU A 18 19.22 -6.10 -14.00
N VAL A 19 18.74 -4.86 -14.02
CA VAL A 19 18.15 -4.22 -12.84
C VAL A 19 16.78 -4.83 -12.52
N ALA A 20 16.00 -5.17 -13.55
CA ALA A 20 14.72 -5.85 -13.41
C ALA A 20 14.91 -7.26 -12.84
N LEU A 21 15.84 -8.05 -13.39
CA LEU A 21 16.19 -9.39 -12.92
C LEU A 21 16.64 -9.39 -11.45
N ARG A 22 17.54 -8.47 -11.07
CA ARG A 22 17.94 -8.29 -9.67
C ARG A 22 16.76 -7.96 -8.77
N THR A 23 15.80 -7.17 -9.25
CA THR A 23 14.61 -6.80 -8.48
C THR A 23 13.67 -7.99 -8.29
N ILE A 24 13.45 -8.79 -9.33
CA ILE A 24 12.66 -10.02 -9.26
C ILE A 24 13.30 -11.01 -8.28
N ARG A 25 14.62 -11.21 -8.34
CA ARG A 25 15.34 -12.08 -7.38
C ARG A 25 15.18 -11.61 -5.94
N ASN A 26 15.34 -10.31 -5.69
CA ASN A 26 15.15 -9.74 -4.34
C ASN A 26 13.71 -9.86 -3.86
N TYR A 27 12.75 -9.69 -4.78
CA TYR A 27 11.33 -9.84 -4.48
C TYR A 27 11.00 -11.26 -3.98
N TYR A 28 11.40 -12.31 -4.70
CA TYR A 28 11.21 -13.69 -4.23
C TYR A 28 12.00 -14.02 -2.97
N ARG A 29 13.23 -13.52 -2.86
CA ARG A 29 14.04 -13.70 -1.65
C ARG A 29 13.31 -13.18 -0.42
N HIS A 30 12.80 -11.95 -0.47
CA HIS A 30 12.08 -11.34 0.65
C HIS A 30 10.80 -12.11 1.00
N ARG A 31 10.07 -12.61 -0.01
CA ARG A 31 8.88 -13.44 0.24
C ARG A 31 9.22 -14.75 0.93
N ARG A 32 10.32 -15.39 0.53
CA ARG A 32 10.80 -16.64 1.12
C ARG A 32 11.35 -16.45 2.54
N GLU A 33 11.99 -15.31 2.80
CA GLU A 33 12.58 -14.98 4.10
C GLU A 33 11.57 -14.41 5.11
N SER A 34 10.33 -14.14 4.68
CA SER A 34 9.25 -13.65 5.56
C SER A 34 7.93 -14.41 5.33
N PRO A 35 7.90 -15.74 5.49
CA PRO A 35 6.70 -16.56 5.27
C PRO A 35 5.52 -16.13 6.15
N GLU A 36 5.78 -15.60 7.35
CA GLU A 36 4.80 -15.05 8.26
C GLU A 36 4.07 -13.81 7.71
N ILE A 37 4.56 -13.20 6.63
CA ILE A 37 3.88 -12.11 5.91
C ILE A 37 3.29 -12.60 4.58
N PHE A 38 3.98 -13.48 3.85
CA PHE A 38 3.62 -13.79 2.47
C PHE A 38 2.91 -15.13 2.26
N GLN A 39 2.91 -16.02 3.26
CA GLN A 39 2.24 -17.31 3.19
C GLN A 39 0.77 -17.20 3.61
N GLY A 40 -0.11 -17.83 2.82
CA GLY A 40 -1.55 -17.94 3.12
C GLY A 40 -2.28 -16.60 3.09
N LEU A 41 -1.84 -15.66 2.25
CA LEU A 41 -2.49 -14.37 2.04
C LEU A 41 -3.92 -14.59 1.51
N ARG A 42 -4.92 -14.42 2.37
CA ARG A 42 -6.35 -14.53 2.05
C ARG A 42 -7.13 -13.45 2.79
N PRO A 43 -7.81 -12.53 2.09
CA PRO A 43 -8.67 -11.53 2.71
C PRO A 43 -9.64 -12.10 3.77
N SER A 44 -10.24 -13.25 3.52
CA SER A 44 -11.19 -13.93 4.41
C SER A 44 -10.59 -14.32 5.77
N LYS A 45 -9.28 -14.62 5.81
CA LYS A 45 -8.56 -14.93 7.06
C LYS A 45 -8.23 -13.69 7.88
N LEU A 46 -8.33 -12.50 7.30
CA LEU A 46 -8.03 -11.22 7.93
C LEU A 46 -9.27 -10.34 8.13
N ARG A 47 -10.48 -10.91 8.07
CA ARG A 47 -11.75 -10.16 8.28
C ARG A 47 -11.73 -9.29 9.54
N HIS A 48 -11.25 -9.84 10.66
CA HIS A 48 -11.14 -9.11 11.92
C HIS A 48 -10.19 -7.89 11.83
N VAL A 49 -9.11 -7.97 11.05
CA VAL A 49 -8.20 -6.83 10.81
C VAL A 49 -8.89 -5.76 9.96
N TYR A 50 -9.60 -6.18 8.91
CA TYR A 50 -10.31 -5.27 8.02
C TYR A 50 -11.51 -4.59 8.70
N GLN A 51 -12.22 -5.29 9.59
CA GLN A 51 -13.31 -4.75 10.40
C GLN A 51 -12.88 -3.63 11.35
N ALA A 52 -11.59 -3.52 11.68
CA ALA A 52 -11.05 -2.40 12.46
C ALA A 52 -11.03 -1.07 11.68
N ASN A 53 -11.45 -1.06 10.40
CA ASN A 53 -11.50 0.12 9.54
C ASN A 53 -10.18 0.89 9.48
N GLY A 54 -9.06 0.15 9.58
CA GLY A 54 -7.72 0.70 9.68
C GLY A 54 -7.06 1.01 8.35
N GLN A 55 -7.62 0.54 7.23
CA GLN A 55 -7.02 0.74 5.92
C GLN A 55 -8.00 0.49 4.77
N MET A 56 -7.77 1.18 3.65
CA MET A 56 -8.33 0.85 2.34
C MET A 56 -7.59 1.59 1.23
N ARG A 57 -7.79 1.10 0.02
CA ARG A 57 -7.60 1.90 -1.19
C ARG A 57 -8.82 2.80 -1.39
N LEU A 58 -8.61 4.09 -1.59
CA LEU A 58 -9.71 5.02 -1.90
C LEU A 58 -10.28 4.75 -3.30
N PRO A 59 -11.59 4.98 -3.50
CA PRO A 59 -12.22 4.80 -4.81
C PRO A 59 -11.75 5.83 -5.84
N HIS A 60 -11.41 7.05 -5.40
CA HIS A 60 -10.87 8.10 -6.25
C HIS A 60 -9.35 8.06 -6.32
N ARG A 61 -8.82 8.61 -7.42
CA ARG A 61 -7.39 8.74 -7.69
C ARG A 61 -6.94 10.17 -7.44
N ASP A 62 -5.63 10.34 -7.26
CA ASP A 62 -5.03 11.68 -7.28
C ASP A 62 -5.17 12.33 -8.69
N PRO A 63 -4.91 13.64 -8.83
CA PRO A 63 -4.98 14.33 -10.12
C PRO A 63 -4.08 13.74 -11.22
N ASP A 64 -3.04 12.99 -10.84
CA ASP A 64 -2.14 12.29 -11.75
C ASP A 64 -2.61 10.85 -12.08
N GLY A 65 -3.82 10.47 -11.68
CA GLY A 65 -4.40 9.15 -11.93
C GLY A 65 -3.87 8.03 -11.02
N ARG A 66 -3.20 8.37 -9.92
CA ARG A 66 -2.57 7.39 -9.02
C ARG A 66 -3.56 6.89 -7.96
N PRO A 67 -3.51 5.59 -7.62
CA PRO A 67 -4.33 5.04 -6.55
C PRO A 67 -3.83 5.58 -5.21
N ILE A 68 -4.77 5.90 -4.32
CA ILE A 68 -4.49 6.38 -2.97
C ILE A 68 -4.75 5.25 -1.99
N PHE A 69 -3.73 4.88 -1.23
CA PHE A 69 -3.82 3.92 -0.14
C PHE A 69 -3.74 4.67 1.19
N VAL A 70 -4.71 4.42 2.07
CA VAL A 70 -4.77 5.04 3.40
C VAL A 70 -4.58 3.97 4.46
N LEU A 71 -3.70 4.27 5.41
CA LEU A 71 -3.43 3.44 6.59
C LEU A 71 -3.60 4.28 7.87
N ARG A 72 -4.60 3.93 8.67
CA ARG A 72 -4.88 4.48 10.00
C ARG A 72 -4.19 3.63 11.06
N ILE A 73 -2.91 3.90 11.29
CA ILE A 73 -2.10 3.16 12.28
C ILE A 73 -2.72 3.24 13.69
N GLY A 74 -3.33 4.37 14.05
CA GLY A 74 -3.99 4.56 15.34
C GLY A 74 -5.22 3.67 15.59
N CYS A 75 -5.77 3.02 14.56
CA CYS A 75 -6.86 2.06 14.73
C CYS A 75 -6.34 0.67 15.13
N TRP A 76 -5.04 0.41 15.05
CA TRP A 76 -4.47 -0.87 15.41
C TRP A 76 -4.44 -1.06 16.93
N LYS A 77 -5.09 -2.14 17.38
CA LYS A 77 -5.06 -2.61 18.76
C LYS A 77 -4.25 -3.91 18.82
N PRO A 78 -3.02 -3.89 19.37
CA PRO A 78 -2.15 -5.08 19.43
C PRO A 78 -2.73 -6.27 20.19
N CYS A 79 -3.72 -6.04 21.06
CA CYS A 79 -4.44 -7.10 21.78
C CYS A 79 -5.51 -7.81 20.95
N GLU A 80 -6.00 -7.20 19.85
CA GLU A 80 -7.00 -7.81 18.96
C GLU A 80 -6.35 -8.60 17.82
N TYR A 81 -5.24 -8.08 17.28
CA TYR A 81 -4.44 -8.76 16.26
C TYR A 81 -3.00 -8.25 16.26
N ASP A 82 -2.07 -9.14 15.88
CA ASP A 82 -0.64 -8.85 15.95
C ASP A 82 -0.13 -8.02 14.76
N TYR A 83 1.15 -7.64 14.85
CA TYR A 83 1.84 -6.89 13.80
C TYR A 83 1.86 -7.65 12.46
N TYR A 84 2.02 -8.98 12.48
CA TYR A 84 2.11 -9.78 11.27
C TYR A 84 0.77 -9.83 10.55
N GLN A 85 -0.34 -9.96 11.27
CA GLN A 85 -1.69 -9.89 10.72
C GLN A 85 -1.98 -8.53 10.08
N LEU A 86 -1.59 -7.43 10.76
CA LEU A 86 -1.66 -6.08 10.17
C LEU A 86 -0.79 -6.00 8.90
N ARG A 87 0.44 -6.51 8.95
CA ARG A 87 1.37 -6.45 7.82
C ARG A 87 0.88 -7.26 6.62
N LYS A 88 0.26 -8.43 6.86
CA LYS A 88 -0.43 -9.23 5.83
C LYS A 88 -1.55 -8.45 5.17
N ALA A 89 -2.39 -7.79 5.97
CA ALA A 89 -3.52 -7.02 5.46
C ALA A 89 -3.05 -5.81 4.62
N ASN A 90 -1.97 -5.14 5.03
CA ASN A 90 -1.34 -4.09 4.23
C ASN A 90 -0.77 -4.65 2.92
N MET A 91 -0.16 -5.83 2.96
CA MET A 91 0.40 -6.48 1.77
C MET A 91 -0.69 -6.85 0.77
N LEU A 92 -1.80 -7.42 1.23
CA LEU A 92 -2.97 -7.71 0.38
C LEU A 92 -3.47 -6.47 -0.36
N CYS A 93 -3.61 -5.34 0.35
CA CYS A 93 -4.05 -4.10 -0.27
C CYS A 93 -3.05 -3.57 -1.31
N LEU A 94 -1.75 -3.68 -1.04
CA LEU A 94 -0.71 -3.25 -1.97
C LEU A 94 -0.66 -4.14 -3.22
N GLU A 95 -0.84 -5.44 -3.08
CA GLU A 95 -0.93 -6.37 -4.20
C GLU A 95 -2.20 -6.11 -5.04
N ASP A 96 -3.35 -5.86 -4.41
CA ASP A 96 -4.58 -5.48 -5.10
C ASP A 96 -4.41 -4.19 -5.92
N ILE A 97 -3.69 -3.20 -5.36
CA ILE A 97 -3.29 -2.00 -6.11
C ILE A 97 -2.38 -2.34 -7.28
N CYS A 98 -1.44 -3.28 -7.14
CA CYS A 98 -0.55 -3.68 -8.24
C CYS A 98 -1.29 -4.46 -9.35
N LEU A 99 -2.41 -5.10 -9.03
CA LEU A 99 -3.23 -5.84 -9.99
C LEU A 99 -4.22 -4.96 -10.74
N ASP A 100 -4.39 -3.69 -10.36
CA ASP A 100 -5.30 -2.79 -11.06
C ASP A 100 -4.80 -2.45 -12.48
N PRO A 101 -5.57 -2.78 -13.53
CA PRO A 101 -5.17 -2.56 -14.92
C PRO A 101 -4.75 -1.12 -15.23
N ALA A 102 -5.39 -0.13 -14.60
CA ALA A 102 -5.09 1.28 -14.81
C ALA A 102 -3.71 1.69 -14.25
N VAL A 103 -3.03 0.82 -13.49
CA VAL A 103 -1.65 1.05 -13.03
C VAL A 103 -0.67 -0.05 -13.44
N GLN A 104 -1.15 -1.16 -14.00
CA GLN A 104 -0.32 -2.26 -14.53
C GLN A 104 0.62 -1.82 -15.66
N ASP A 105 0.21 -0.84 -16.47
CA ASP A 105 1.06 -0.26 -17.53
C ASP A 105 2.25 0.55 -16.99
N CYS A 106 2.28 0.83 -15.69
CA CYS A 106 3.25 1.71 -15.07
C CYS A 106 4.06 1.10 -13.89
N LEU A 107 3.75 -0.10 -13.36
CA LEU A 107 4.26 -0.56 -12.04
C LEU A 107 4.68 -2.04 -11.96
N PRO A 108 5.66 -2.39 -11.07
CA PRO A 108 5.42 -2.87 -9.71
C PRO A 108 5.55 -1.71 -8.72
N ALA A 109 4.65 -1.62 -7.74
CA ALA A 109 4.38 -0.42 -6.94
C ALA A 109 5.59 0.50 -6.70
N ARG A 110 5.50 1.74 -7.21
CA ARG A 110 6.44 2.83 -6.94
C ARG A 110 5.70 3.91 -6.19
N PHE A 111 5.91 3.97 -4.88
CA PHE A 111 5.43 5.08 -4.07
C PHE A 111 5.94 6.41 -4.66
N LYS A 112 4.99 7.32 -4.92
CA LYS A 112 5.26 8.65 -5.46
C LYS A 112 5.33 9.68 -4.34
N ALA A 113 4.44 9.56 -3.37
CA ALA A 113 4.43 10.32 -2.13
C ALA A 113 3.90 9.44 -0.98
N VAL A 114 4.24 9.83 0.26
CA VAL A 114 3.72 9.32 1.52
C VAL A 114 3.34 10.55 2.33
N HIS A 115 2.05 10.70 2.63
CA HIS A 115 1.53 11.81 3.43
C HIS A 115 1.24 11.31 4.84
N VAL A 116 1.86 11.95 5.83
CA VAL A 116 1.70 11.64 7.25
C VAL A 116 0.92 12.78 7.89
N VAL A 117 -0.25 12.45 8.44
CA VAL A 117 -1.17 13.36 9.14
C VAL A 117 -1.39 12.90 10.56
N TYR A 118 -1.69 13.82 11.46
CA TYR A 118 -1.97 13.57 12.88
C TYR A 118 -0.87 12.77 13.61
N GLN A 119 0.38 12.86 13.17
CA GLN A 119 1.48 12.18 13.84
C GLN A 119 1.82 12.84 15.18
N PRO A 120 2.12 12.07 16.22
CA PRO A 120 2.59 12.62 17.48
C PRO A 120 4.00 13.22 17.33
N SER A 121 4.37 14.19 18.17
CA SER A 121 5.68 14.87 18.08
C SER A 121 6.87 13.91 18.13
N VAL A 122 6.74 12.77 18.82
CA VAL A 122 7.76 11.71 18.87
C VAL A 122 8.09 11.13 17.49
N PHE A 123 7.14 11.13 16.55
CA PHE A 123 7.38 10.66 15.17
C PHE A 123 8.44 11.50 14.47
N ASN A 124 8.47 12.82 14.68
CA ASN A 124 9.46 13.70 14.06
C ASN A 124 10.88 13.40 14.56
N VAL A 125 11.02 13.05 15.84
CA VAL A 125 12.28 12.61 16.43
C VAL A 125 12.72 11.29 15.81
N PHE A 126 11.84 10.28 15.82
CA PHE A 126 12.12 8.99 15.20
C PHE A 126 12.49 9.12 13.71
N PHE A 127 11.72 9.89 12.95
CA PHE A 127 11.99 10.12 11.53
C PHE A 127 13.34 10.79 11.32
N SER A 128 13.71 11.77 12.15
CA SER A 128 15.01 12.44 12.06
C SER A 128 16.18 11.50 12.34
N LEU A 129 16.00 10.52 13.23
CA LEU A 129 16.97 9.45 13.49
C LEU A 129 17.02 8.42 12.34
N ALA A 130 15.90 8.16 11.67
CA ALA A 130 15.81 7.22 10.55
C ALA A 130 16.35 7.80 9.23
N LYS A 131 16.38 9.14 9.07
CA LYS A 131 16.81 9.83 7.85
C LYS A 131 18.13 9.31 7.25
N PRO A 132 19.22 9.09 8.02
CA PRO A 132 20.49 8.62 7.46
C PRO A 132 20.41 7.26 6.76
N PHE A 133 19.41 6.44 7.09
CA PHE A 133 19.19 5.11 6.51
C PHE A 133 18.26 5.15 5.28
N LEU A 134 17.64 6.30 5.01
CA LEU A 134 16.73 6.50 3.89
C LEU A 134 17.46 7.21 2.74
N THR A 135 17.22 6.75 1.50
CA THR A 135 17.73 7.48 0.33
C THR A 135 17.10 8.88 0.25
N THR A 136 17.85 9.89 -0.19
CA THR A 136 17.33 11.26 -0.41
C THR A 136 16.06 11.26 -1.24
N LYS A 137 16.00 10.37 -2.24
CA LYS A 137 14.81 10.16 -3.08
C LYS A 137 13.58 9.71 -2.29
N ASN A 138 13.73 8.84 -1.28
CA ASN A 138 12.61 8.40 -0.45
C ASN A 138 12.25 9.45 0.59
N ILE A 139 13.24 10.15 1.16
CA ILE A 139 13.00 11.26 2.09
C ILE A 139 12.15 12.35 1.43
N ASN A 140 12.50 12.75 0.21
CA ASN A 140 11.78 13.79 -0.55
C ASN A 140 10.35 13.42 -0.96
N ARG A 141 9.92 12.19 -0.67
CA ARG A 141 8.56 11.70 -0.94
C ARG A 141 7.72 11.63 0.32
N ILE A 142 8.30 11.85 1.49
CA ILE A 142 7.61 11.81 2.76
C ILE A 142 7.25 13.25 3.13
N HIS A 143 5.95 13.53 3.19
CA HIS A 143 5.37 14.81 3.55
C HIS A 143 4.69 14.66 4.91
N ILE A 144 5.10 15.46 5.89
CA ILE A 144 4.60 15.40 7.26
C ILE A 144 3.79 16.68 7.50
N HIS A 145 2.50 16.52 7.74
CA HIS A 145 1.54 17.63 7.81
C HIS A 145 1.11 17.97 9.25
N GLY A 146 1.22 17.02 10.19
CA GLY A 146 0.66 17.24 11.53
C GLY A 146 -0.86 17.41 11.45
N SER A 147 -1.36 18.49 12.05
CA SER A 147 -2.79 18.84 12.01
C SER A 147 -3.14 19.83 10.90
N ASP A 148 -2.19 20.26 10.07
CA ASP A 148 -2.43 21.20 8.97
C ASP A 148 -2.95 20.47 7.73
N MET A 149 -4.28 20.38 7.60
CA MET A 149 -4.92 19.79 6.41
C MET A 149 -4.76 20.65 5.16
N ALA A 150 -4.54 21.96 5.28
CA ALA A 150 -4.30 22.80 4.11
C ALA A 150 -2.98 22.39 3.41
N SER A 151 -1.96 22.01 4.17
CA SER A 151 -0.73 21.42 3.62
C SER A 151 -0.98 20.09 2.91
N LEU A 152 -1.86 19.22 3.42
CA LEU A 152 -2.25 18.01 2.71
C LEU A 152 -2.97 18.34 1.39
N HIS A 153 -3.85 19.34 1.42
CA HIS A 153 -4.68 19.73 0.27
C HIS A 153 -3.91 20.40 -0.87
N GLN A 154 -2.67 20.82 -0.64
CA GLN A 154 -1.75 21.20 -1.72
C GLN A 154 -1.36 20.01 -2.61
N HIS A 155 -1.49 18.78 -2.11
CA HIS A 155 -1.15 17.56 -2.84
C HIS A 155 -2.38 16.75 -3.27
N LEU A 156 -3.42 16.71 -2.43
CA LEU A 156 -4.62 15.90 -2.65
C LEU A 156 -5.87 16.76 -2.46
N PRO A 157 -6.70 16.96 -3.49
CA PRO A 157 -7.87 17.82 -3.37
C PRO A 157 -8.89 17.27 -2.34
N PRO A 158 -9.60 18.12 -1.59
CA PRO A 158 -10.63 17.69 -0.64
C PRO A 158 -11.73 16.80 -1.26
N SER A 159 -12.03 16.99 -2.54
CA SER A 159 -13.07 16.26 -3.27
C SER A 159 -12.84 14.76 -3.40
N ILE A 160 -11.59 14.29 -3.25
CA ILE A 160 -11.26 12.86 -3.36
C ILE A 160 -10.99 12.20 -1.99
N LEU A 161 -11.03 12.99 -0.91
CA LEU A 161 -10.67 12.55 0.43
C LEU A 161 -11.91 12.35 1.32
N PRO A 162 -11.83 11.40 2.27
CA PRO A 162 -12.76 11.30 3.38
C PRO A 162 -12.72 12.50 4.33
N GLU A 163 -13.79 12.69 5.10
CA GLU A 163 -13.96 13.78 6.07
C GLU A 163 -12.84 13.84 7.12
N GLU A 164 -12.32 12.69 7.59
CA GLU A 164 -11.23 12.62 8.56
C GLU A 164 -9.92 13.26 8.07
N TYR A 165 -9.78 13.44 6.75
CA TYR A 165 -8.63 14.07 6.10
C TYR A 165 -8.99 15.43 5.48
N GLY A 166 -10.04 16.07 6.00
CA GLY A 166 -10.53 17.37 5.54
C GLY A 166 -11.18 17.34 4.16
N GLY A 167 -11.66 16.17 3.73
CA GLY A 167 -12.35 16.01 2.47
C GLY A 167 -13.87 16.13 2.58
N VAL A 168 -14.56 15.88 1.45
CA VAL A 168 -16.03 15.97 1.33
C VAL A 168 -16.67 14.68 0.81
N ASN A 169 -15.91 13.59 0.77
CA ASN A 169 -16.37 12.32 0.19
C ASN A 169 -16.91 11.33 1.24
N GLY A 170 -17.58 11.86 2.27
CA GLY A 170 -18.11 11.10 3.41
C GLY A 170 -17.04 10.59 4.37
N ALA A 171 -17.49 9.84 5.37
CA ALA A 171 -16.61 9.24 6.37
C ALA A 171 -15.72 8.14 5.78
N PHE A 172 -14.55 7.93 6.37
CA PHE A 172 -13.68 6.81 6.03
C PHE A 172 -14.38 5.49 6.37
N ASP A 173 -14.85 4.77 5.35
CA ASP A 173 -15.50 3.47 5.49
C ASP A 173 -14.94 2.47 4.49
N ASN A 174 -14.24 1.46 4.99
CA ASN A 174 -13.67 0.41 4.16
C ASN A 174 -14.64 -0.74 3.84
N THR A 175 -15.91 -0.70 4.27
CA THR A 175 -16.86 -1.81 4.11
C THR A 175 -16.99 -2.25 2.65
N LYS A 176 -17.22 -1.31 1.71
CA LYS A 176 -17.32 -1.62 0.28
C LYS A 176 -16.01 -2.16 -0.30
N TYR A 177 -14.88 -1.61 0.14
CA TYR A 177 -13.56 -2.06 -0.29
C TYR A 177 -13.32 -3.51 0.17
N CYS A 178 -13.59 -3.80 1.43
CA CYS A 178 -13.44 -5.13 2.01
C CYS A 178 -14.36 -6.15 1.34
N GLN A 179 -15.62 -5.80 1.08
CA GLN A 179 -16.53 -6.66 0.34
C GLN A 179 -15.97 -7.01 -1.04
N SER A 180 -15.44 -6.02 -1.78
CA SER A 180 -14.82 -6.26 -3.09
C SER A 180 -13.57 -7.16 -3.02
N LEU A 181 -12.82 -7.13 -1.92
CA LEU A 181 -11.69 -8.04 -1.70
C LEU A 181 -12.15 -9.47 -1.41
N TYR A 182 -13.25 -9.62 -0.68
CA TYR A 182 -13.82 -10.93 -0.36
C TYR A 182 -14.45 -11.59 -1.60
N ASP A 183 -15.19 -10.81 -2.38
CA ASP A 183 -15.87 -11.31 -3.59
C ASP A 183 -14.87 -11.74 -4.67
N ARG A 184 -13.67 -11.16 -4.68
CA ARG A 184 -12.59 -11.47 -5.63
C ARG A 184 -11.49 -12.36 -5.03
N GLU A 185 -11.70 -12.93 -3.84
CA GLU A 185 -10.64 -13.68 -3.12
C GLU A 185 -10.02 -14.79 -3.98
N ASP A 186 -10.84 -15.60 -4.66
CA ASP A 186 -10.34 -16.71 -5.46
C ASP A 186 -9.49 -16.25 -6.65
N SER A 187 -9.92 -15.19 -7.34
CA SER A 187 -9.13 -14.55 -8.41
C SER A 187 -7.82 -14.03 -7.85
N PHE A 188 -7.86 -13.31 -6.74
CA PHE A 188 -6.68 -12.74 -6.11
C PHE A 188 -5.69 -13.82 -5.66
N VAL A 189 -6.17 -14.91 -5.05
CA VAL A 189 -5.35 -16.07 -4.68
C VAL A 189 -4.74 -16.73 -5.92
N GLN A 190 -5.45 -16.77 -7.04
CA GLN A 190 -4.95 -17.32 -8.29
C GLN A 190 -3.91 -16.40 -8.94
N ASP A 191 -4.14 -15.09 -8.97
CA ASP A 191 -3.18 -14.09 -9.48
C ASP A 191 -1.88 -14.08 -8.67
N MET A 192 -1.98 -14.35 -7.36
CA MET A 192 -0.82 -14.57 -6.49
C MET A 192 -0.10 -15.91 -6.72
N LYS A 193 -0.59 -16.82 -7.59
CA LYS A 193 0.16 -18.00 -8.06
C LYS A 193 0.89 -17.71 -9.38
N TYR A 194 0.31 -16.88 -10.25
CA TYR A 194 0.91 -16.56 -11.54
C TYR A 194 2.05 -15.55 -11.37
N GLY A 195 3.26 -16.00 -11.67
CA GLY A 195 4.48 -15.29 -11.27
C GLY A 195 4.91 -15.58 -9.84
N TYR A 196 4.48 -16.67 -9.22
CA TYR A 196 4.87 -17.06 -7.87
C TYR A 196 5.01 -18.58 -7.82
N CYS A 197 6.24 -19.10 -7.92
CA CYS A 197 6.42 -20.54 -7.78
C CYS A 197 6.11 -20.96 -6.34
N PRO A 198 5.42 -22.11 -6.13
CA PRO A 198 5.13 -22.66 -4.80
C PRO A 198 6.36 -22.85 -3.93
#